data_AF-A0A9D9QT52-F1
#
_entry.id   AF-A0A9D9QT52-F1
#
_cell.length_a   1.000
_cell.length_b   1.000
_cell.length_c   1.000
_cell.angle_alpha   90.00
_cell.angle_beta   90.00
_cell.angle_gamma   90.00
#
_symmetry.space_group_name_H-M   'P 1'
#
loop_
_entity.id
_entity.type
_entity.pdbx_description
1 polymer ?
#
loop_
_entity_poly.entity_id
_entity_poly.type
_entity_poly.pdbx_seq_one_letter_code
_entity_poly.pdbx_strand_id
1 'polypeptide(L)'
;MTASPPHSPHLPPLADLELEHGDRFGPYLLQRRTEILFVLRALLRQKALVTVYYDAAGHFFLSSVLAVDDAADRLILDPGNSAGANDQALSTQKLIVAARQDRVKVQFYLSRLEAVNHEGKPALAAPLPASLLRLQRREYFRLDTPLAPTLTCRLELPRPEVAPLTEVLRILDISGGGACLALPESLAPLLPPGTHTGRCRIELPEAGVVAADLVVRSLAPHTAESGLAHVRLGCEFVELSRAQRALVERFVTRLERQGFRTREPGPQP
;
A
#
# COMPACT_ATOMS: atom_id res chain seq x y z
N MET A 1 34.84 -8.72 10.33
CA MET A 1 33.51 -8.34 10.86
C MET A 1 33.07 -7.10 10.09
N THR A 2 32.40 -7.27 8.96
CA THR A 2 31.95 -6.18 8.09
C THR A 2 30.50 -5.87 8.43
N ALA A 3 30.26 -4.70 9.00
CA ALA A 3 28.92 -4.21 9.32
C ALA A 3 28.17 -3.87 8.02
N SER A 4 26.99 -4.46 7.84
CA SER A 4 26.04 -4.09 6.77
C SER A 4 25.59 -2.63 6.97
N PRO A 5 25.37 -1.86 5.89
CA PRO A 5 24.89 -0.49 6.00
C PRO A 5 23.43 -0.47 6.49
N PRO A 6 23.01 0.59 7.20
CA PRO A 6 21.63 0.74 7.63
C PRO A 6 20.70 0.87 6.42
N HIS A 7 19.56 0.20 6.51
CA HIS A 7 18.48 0.21 5.53
C HIS A 7 18.00 1.67 5.32
N SER A 8 18.31 2.30 4.19
CA SER A 8 17.75 3.60 3.83
C SER A 8 16.22 3.49 3.76
N PRO A 9 15.45 4.44 4.33
CA PRO A 9 14.01 4.48 4.11
C PRO A 9 13.78 4.69 2.61
N HIS A 10 13.24 3.67 1.96
CA HIS A 10 12.92 3.71 0.53
C HIS A 10 11.84 4.78 0.34
N LEU A 11 12.26 5.94 -0.17
CA LEU A 11 11.33 7.01 -0.53
C LEU A 11 10.48 6.55 -1.71
N PRO A 12 9.16 6.77 -1.70
CA PRO A 12 8.34 6.44 -2.85
C PRO A 12 8.69 7.42 -4.00
N PRO A 13 8.90 6.92 -5.23
CA PRO A 13 9.06 7.79 -6.39
C PRO A 13 7.81 8.63 -6.63
N LEU A 14 7.96 9.77 -7.30
CA LEU A 14 6.88 10.69 -7.73
C LEU A 14 5.66 10.02 -8.41
N ALA A 15 5.86 8.83 -8.99
CA ALA A 15 4.81 8.01 -9.62
C ALA A 15 3.66 7.62 -8.67
N ASP A 16 3.84 7.84 -7.37
CA ASP A 16 2.92 7.50 -6.30
C ASP A 16 2.05 8.71 -5.85
N LEU A 17 1.87 9.77 -6.64
CA LEU A 17 0.96 10.88 -6.31
C LEU A 17 -0.44 10.63 -6.87
N GLU A 18 -1.18 9.70 -6.26
CA GLU A 18 -2.53 9.32 -6.72
C GLU A 18 -3.52 10.50 -6.72
N LEU A 19 -3.30 11.52 -5.89
CA LEU A 19 -4.07 12.77 -5.91
C LEU A 19 -4.10 13.48 -7.26
N GLU A 20 -3.06 13.32 -8.08
CA GLU A 20 -3.00 13.94 -9.41
C GLU A 20 -3.90 13.21 -10.42
N HIS A 21 -4.40 12.02 -10.07
CA HIS A 21 -5.24 11.15 -10.91
C HIS A 21 -6.69 11.12 -10.41
N GLY A 22 -7.30 12.29 -10.23
CA GLY A 22 -8.58 12.50 -9.53
C GLY A 22 -9.75 11.60 -9.97
N ASP A 23 -9.88 11.30 -11.25
CA ASP A 23 -10.99 10.48 -11.78
C ASP A 23 -10.92 9.01 -11.32
N ARG A 24 -9.72 8.48 -11.06
CA ARG A 24 -9.51 7.07 -10.68
C ARG A 24 -9.71 6.82 -9.19
N PHE A 25 -9.56 7.85 -8.36
CA PHE A 25 -9.54 7.71 -6.90
C PHE A 25 -10.65 8.46 -6.16
N GLY A 26 -11.64 8.99 -6.89
CA GLY A 26 -12.81 9.70 -6.33
C GLY A 26 -13.48 9.03 -5.11
N PRO A 27 -13.74 7.71 -5.10
CA PRO A 27 -14.36 7.04 -3.95
C PRO A 27 -13.53 7.07 -2.65
N TYR A 28 -12.23 7.37 -2.75
CA TYR A 28 -11.30 7.44 -1.62
C TYR A 28 -11.03 8.87 -1.16
N LEU A 29 -11.67 9.87 -1.81
CA LEU A 29 -11.52 11.27 -1.48
C LEU A 29 -12.48 11.66 -0.35
N LEU A 30 -11.90 12.06 0.78
CA LEU A 30 -12.61 12.62 1.92
C LEU A 30 -12.75 14.13 1.71
N GLN A 31 -13.99 14.60 1.64
CA GLN A 31 -14.32 16.02 1.49
C GLN A 31 -15.06 16.57 2.73
N ARG A 32 -15.59 15.69 3.59
CA ARG A 32 -16.26 16.13 4.81
C ARG A 32 -15.24 16.55 5.85
N ARG A 33 -15.43 17.76 6.39
CA ARG A 33 -14.58 18.38 7.42
C ARG A 33 -14.25 17.44 8.58
N THR A 34 -15.25 16.72 9.11
CA THR A 34 -15.08 15.79 10.23
C THR A 34 -14.17 14.61 9.91
N GLU A 35 -14.24 14.08 8.68
CA GLU A 35 -13.39 12.98 8.22
C GLU A 35 -11.95 13.44 7.99
N ILE A 36 -11.77 14.63 7.41
CA ILE A 36 -10.45 15.26 7.23
C ILE A 36 -9.78 15.46 8.59
N LEU A 37 -10.48 16.07 9.54
CA LEU A 37 -9.96 16.30 10.89
C LEU A 37 -9.65 14.99 11.62
N PHE A 38 -10.46 13.94 11.43
CA PHE A 38 -10.20 12.63 12.02
C PHE A 38 -8.83 12.09 11.58
N VAL A 39 -8.53 12.15 10.29
CA VAL A 39 -7.24 11.69 9.73
C VAL A 39 -6.09 12.58 10.18
N LEU A 40 -6.21 13.90 10.06
CA LEU A 40 -5.13 14.83 10.45
C LEU A 40 -4.80 14.74 11.94
N ARG A 41 -5.81 14.62 12.81
CA ARG A 41 -5.61 14.40 14.24
C ARG A 41 -4.99 13.04 14.53
N ALA A 42 -5.25 12.01 13.72
CA ALA A 42 -4.58 10.73 13.84
C ALA A 42 -3.08 10.84 13.50
N LEU A 43 -2.73 11.55 12.42
CA LEU A 43 -1.33 11.84 12.06
C LEU A 43 -0.60 12.59 13.19
N LEU A 44 -1.26 13.59 13.78
CA LEU A 44 -0.75 14.33 14.95
C LEU A 44 -0.51 13.40 16.15
N ARG A 45 -1.52 12.62 16.57
CA ARG A 45 -1.41 11.72 17.72
C ARG A 45 -0.31 10.66 17.54
N GLN A 46 -0.15 10.15 16.32
CA GLN A 46 0.85 9.15 15.98
C GLN A 46 2.26 9.74 15.79
N LYS A 47 2.39 11.08 15.78
CA LYS A 47 3.61 11.79 15.35
C LYS A 47 4.13 11.26 14.02
N ALA A 48 3.20 11.00 13.10
CA ALA A 48 3.50 10.38 11.83
C ALA A 48 4.41 11.30 11.00
N LEU A 49 5.46 10.72 10.42
CA LEU A 49 6.29 11.40 9.44
C LEU A 49 5.45 11.68 8.19
N VAL A 50 5.51 12.92 7.71
CA VAL A 50 4.87 13.33 6.46
C VAL A 50 5.95 13.80 5.48
N THR A 51 5.72 13.55 4.20
CA THR A 51 6.57 14.02 3.10
C THR A 51 5.87 15.17 2.41
N VAL A 52 6.52 16.33 2.34
CA VAL A 52 5.97 17.54 1.71
C VAL A 52 6.71 17.77 0.40
N TYR A 53 6.02 17.57 -0.72
CA TYR A 53 6.50 17.87 -2.06
C TYR A 53 6.14 19.31 -2.42
N TYR A 54 7.12 20.08 -2.87
CA TYR A 54 6.97 21.51 -3.14
C TYR A 54 7.14 21.88 -4.62
N ASP A 55 7.38 20.90 -5.49
CA ASP A 55 7.38 21.06 -6.94
C ASP A 55 7.05 19.76 -7.69
N ALA A 56 6.87 19.89 -9.02
CA ALA A 56 6.63 18.75 -9.92
C ALA A 56 7.90 17.94 -10.24
N ALA A 57 9.09 18.46 -9.92
CA ALA A 57 10.35 17.72 -10.06
C ALA A 57 10.53 16.69 -8.93
N GLY A 58 9.66 16.74 -7.92
CA GLY A 58 9.62 15.79 -6.82
C GLY A 58 10.60 16.11 -5.72
N HIS A 59 11.05 17.35 -5.65
CA HIS A 59 11.77 17.79 -4.47
C HIS A 59 10.82 17.84 -3.27
N PHE A 60 11.31 17.34 -2.15
CA PHE A 60 10.52 17.18 -0.94
C PHE A 60 11.36 17.43 0.31
N PHE A 61 10.68 17.61 1.43
CA PHE A 61 11.27 17.49 2.76
C PHE A 61 10.38 16.64 3.67
N LEU A 62 10.98 16.09 4.72
CA LEU A 62 10.26 15.38 5.77
C LEU A 62 9.81 16.35 6.85
N SER A 63 8.62 16.12 7.38
CA SER A 63 7.96 16.96 8.38
C SER A 63 7.10 16.09 9.31
N SER A 64 6.44 16.71 10.28
CA SER A 64 5.39 16.09 11.10
C SER A 64 4.28 17.09 11.41
N VAL A 65 3.08 16.60 11.68
CA VAL A 65 1.96 17.46 12.12
C VAL A 65 2.18 17.84 13.58
N LEU A 66 2.29 19.14 13.85
CA LEU A 66 2.46 19.72 15.18
C LEU A 66 1.12 20.09 15.83
N ALA A 67 0.18 20.61 15.04
CA ALA A 67 -1.16 20.94 15.53
C ALA A 67 -2.21 20.93 14.41
N VAL A 68 -3.47 20.70 14.81
CA VAL A 68 -4.65 20.77 13.93
C VAL A 68 -5.69 21.65 14.63
N ASP A 69 -5.79 22.91 14.22
CA ASP A 69 -6.75 23.88 14.76
C ASP A 69 -7.95 24.00 13.82
N ASP A 70 -9.07 23.42 14.23
CA ASP A 70 -10.32 23.46 13.46
C ASP A 70 -10.98 24.84 13.48
N ALA A 71 -10.88 25.56 14.61
CA ALA A 71 -11.53 26.85 14.79
C ALA A 71 -10.82 27.95 13.99
N ALA A 72 -9.49 27.92 13.96
CA ALA A 72 -8.67 28.84 13.18
C ALA A 72 -8.45 28.39 11.72
N ASP A 73 -8.97 27.23 11.35
CA ASP A 73 -8.74 26.58 10.05
C ASP A 73 -7.26 26.35 9.71
N ARG A 74 -6.43 25.96 10.69
CA ARG A 74 -4.97 25.85 10.52
C ARG A 74 -4.44 24.44 10.75
N LEU A 75 -3.60 23.98 9.82
CA LEU A 75 -2.68 22.86 10.00
C LEU A 75 -1.28 23.41 10.26
N ILE A 76 -0.63 22.94 11.32
CA ILE A 76 0.74 23.35 11.66
C ILE A 76 1.67 22.16 11.48
N LEU A 77 2.75 22.37 10.74
CA LEU A 77 3.78 21.39 10.38
C LEU A 77 5.14 21.82 10.91
N ASP A 78 5.99 20.84 11.21
CA ASP A 78 7.39 21.05 11.53
C ASP A 78 8.19 21.42 10.25
N PRO A 79 9.05 22.45 10.25
CA PRO A 79 9.91 22.73 9.11
C PRO A 79 10.85 21.56 8.82
N GLY A 80 11.20 21.39 7.55
CA GLY A 80 12.24 20.45 7.16
C GLY A 80 13.64 20.92 7.60
N ASN A 81 14.60 20.01 7.60
CA ASN A 81 15.99 20.30 8.00
C ASN A 81 16.74 21.26 7.06
N SER A 82 16.23 21.50 5.84
CA SER A 82 16.83 22.38 4.85
C SER A 82 16.08 23.71 4.80
N ALA A 83 16.75 24.79 5.21
CA ALA A 83 16.20 26.14 5.11
C ALA A 83 15.80 26.49 3.66
N GLY A 84 16.63 26.14 2.68
CA GLY A 84 16.32 26.37 1.27
C GLY A 84 15.08 25.61 0.80
N ALA A 85 14.84 24.38 1.28
CA ALA A 85 13.62 23.63 0.95
C ALA A 85 12.38 24.27 1.59
N ASN A 86 12.51 24.75 2.83
CA ASN A 86 11.43 25.48 3.51
C ASN A 86 11.09 26.79 2.77
N ASP A 87 12.09 27.55 2.35
CA ASP A 87 11.89 28.81 1.61
C ASP A 87 11.18 28.58 0.27
N GLN A 88 11.59 27.55 -0.47
CA GLN A 88 10.90 27.15 -1.71
C GLN A 88 9.45 26.77 -1.41
N ALA A 89 9.22 25.94 -0.38
CA ALA A 89 7.89 25.52 0.02
C ALA A 89 6.97 26.69 0.44
N LEU A 90 7.51 27.71 1.11
CA LEU A 90 6.79 28.94 1.46
C LEU A 90 6.40 29.76 0.21
N SER A 91 7.21 29.72 -0.85
CA SER A 91 6.89 30.37 -2.13
C SER A 91 5.93 29.58 -3.03
N THR A 92 5.71 28.29 -2.73
CA THR A 92 4.88 27.39 -3.53
C THR A 92 3.39 27.55 -3.20
N GLN A 93 2.57 27.71 -4.23
CA GLN A 93 1.12 27.88 -4.07
C GLN A 93 0.36 26.57 -3.78
N LYS A 94 0.88 25.45 -4.27
CA LYS A 94 0.26 24.13 -4.17
C LYS A 94 1.32 23.09 -3.84
N LEU A 95 1.23 22.53 -2.64
CA LEU A 95 2.11 21.49 -2.15
C LEU A 95 1.34 20.19 -2.02
N ILE A 96 2.03 19.06 -2.17
CA ILE A 96 1.44 17.74 -1.89
C ILE A 96 2.06 17.21 -0.61
N VAL A 97 1.20 16.83 0.32
CA VAL A 97 1.61 16.11 1.52
C VAL A 97 1.22 14.66 1.37
N ALA A 98 2.19 13.75 1.53
CA ALA A 98 1.97 12.32 1.57
C ALA A 98 2.36 11.78 2.96
N ALA A 99 1.51 10.91 3.50
CA ALA A 99 1.69 10.30 4.81
C ALA A 99 1.11 8.88 4.83
N ARG A 100 1.36 8.18 5.93
CA ARG A 100 0.65 6.92 6.23
C ARG A 100 -0.05 7.04 7.58
N GLN A 101 -1.33 6.73 7.61
CA GLN A 101 -2.12 6.56 8.83
C GLN A 101 -2.46 5.08 8.95
N ASP A 102 -1.93 4.38 9.95
CA ASP A 102 -2.16 2.94 10.16
C ASP A 102 -1.95 2.10 8.88
N ARG A 103 -0.83 2.36 8.17
CA ARG A 103 -0.45 1.76 6.86
C ARG A 103 -1.32 2.17 5.67
N VAL A 104 -2.36 2.97 5.89
CA VAL A 104 -3.20 3.56 4.84
C VAL A 104 -2.51 4.80 4.28
N LYS A 105 -2.31 4.83 2.96
CA LYS A 105 -1.72 5.98 2.30
C LYS A 105 -2.72 7.13 2.33
N VAL A 106 -2.22 8.27 2.82
CA VAL A 106 -2.96 9.52 2.94
C VAL A 106 -2.23 10.56 2.11
N GLN A 107 -2.97 11.30 1.31
CA GLN A 107 -2.43 12.42 0.57
C GLN A 107 -3.40 13.60 0.61
N PHE A 108 -2.87 14.82 0.70
CA PHE A 108 -3.70 16.02 0.58
C PHE A 108 -2.87 17.18 0.01
N TYR A 109 -3.56 18.16 -0.56
CA TYR A 109 -2.93 19.40 -0.99
C TYR A 109 -2.91 20.40 0.15
N LEU A 110 -1.80 21.13 0.28
CA LEU A 110 -1.73 22.36 1.06
C LEU A 110 -1.50 23.54 0.12
N SER A 111 -2.02 24.70 0.53
CA SER A 111 -1.83 25.95 -0.18
C SER A 111 -1.27 27.00 0.74
N ARG A 112 -0.34 27.83 0.24
CA ARG A 112 0.17 29.02 0.94
C ARG A 112 0.70 28.69 2.34
N LEU A 113 1.85 28.02 2.40
CA LEU A 113 2.53 27.86 3.68
C LEU A 113 2.99 29.22 4.21
N GLU A 114 2.82 29.43 5.51
CA GLU A 114 3.24 30.61 6.25
C GLU A 114 4.24 30.19 7.33
N ALA A 115 5.35 30.93 7.46
CA ALA A 115 6.25 30.75 8.59
C ALA A 115 5.57 31.32 9.85
N VAL A 116 5.41 30.48 10.87
CA VAL A 116 4.80 30.86 12.15
C VAL A 116 5.68 30.42 13.31
N ASN A 117 5.39 30.94 14.51
CA ASN A 117 5.93 30.41 15.74
C ASN A 117 4.88 29.53 16.42
N HIS A 118 5.24 28.30 16.76
CA HIS A 118 4.39 27.38 17.51
C HIS A 118 5.16 26.91 18.74
N GLU A 119 4.63 27.17 19.93
CA GLU A 119 5.26 26.82 21.22
C GLU A 119 6.72 27.29 21.36
N GLY A 120 7.03 28.49 20.86
CA GLY A 120 8.37 29.08 20.91
C GLY A 120 9.32 28.59 19.82
N LYS A 121 8.87 27.70 18.92
CA LYS A 121 9.69 27.12 17.85
C LYS A 121 9.20 27.52 16.45
N PRO A 122 10.10 27.60 15.44
CA PRO A 122 9.70 27.79 14.06
C PRO A 122 8.79 26.65 13.59
N ALA A 123 7.72 27.01 12.89
CA ALA A 123 6.74 26.08 12.33
C ALA A 123 6.23 26.60 10.97
N LEU A 124 5.59 25.73 10.20
CA LEU A 124 4.93 26.07 8.94
C LEU A 124 3.42 25.90 9.11
N ALA A 125 2.62 26.92 8.82
CA ALA A 125 1.16 26.84 8.88
C ALA A 125 0.55 26.90 7.48
N ALA A 126 -0.54 26.17 7.27
CA ALA A 126 -1.40 26.31 6.09
C ALA A 126 -2.87 26.21 6.51
N PRO A 127 -3.81 26.69 5.67
CA PRO A 127 -5.21 26.32 5.79
C PRO A 127 -5.37 24.79 5.81
N LEU A 128 -6.39 24.30 6.50
CA LEU A 128 -6.70 22.86 6.44
C LEU A 128 -7.08 22.47 5.00
N PRO A 129 -6.71 21.26 4.56
CA PRO A 129 -6.98 20.82 3.20
C PRO A 129 -8.49 20.74 2.93
N ALA A 130 -8.92 21.22 1.77
CA ALA A 130 -10.32 21.12 1.34
C ALA A 130 -10.75 19.67 1.04
N SER A 131 -9.79 18.81 0.72
CA SER A 131 -10.01 17.38 0.48
C SER A 131 -8.77 16.58 0.82
N LEU A 132 -8.97 15.35 1.29
CA LEU A 132 -7.91 14.42 1.64
C LEU A 132 -8.17 13.07 0.98
N LEU A 133 -7.20 12.56 0.24
CA LEU A 133 -7.24 11.21 -0.32
C LEU A 133 -6.79 10.21 0.75
N ARG A 134 -7.62 9.22 1.05
CA ARG A 134 -7.31 8.11 1.97
C ARG A 134 -7.50 6.77 1.26
N LEU A 135 -6.41 6.18 0.78
CA LEU A 135 -6.41 4.98 -0.09
C LEU A 135 -6.62 3.67 0.68
N GLN A 136 -7.74 3.55 1.39
CA GLN A 136 -8.15 2.29 2.02
C GLN A 136 -8.92 1.41 1.04
N ARG A 137 -8.21 0.86 0.05
CA ARG A 137 -8.76 0.01 -1.02
C ARG A 137 -8.85 -1.49 -0.68
N ARG A 138 -8.45 -1.88 0.54
CA ARG A 138 -8.41 -3.29 0.95
C ARG A 138 -9.36 -3.54 2.10
N GLU A 139 -10.23 -4.50 1.91
CA GLU A 139 -11.12 -5.03 2.95
C GLU A 139 -10.40 -6.01 3.87
N TYR A 140 -9.31 -6.63 3.40
CA TYR A 140 -8.56 -7.64 4.14
C TYR A 140 -7.07 -7.30 4.27
N PHE A 141 -6.51 -7.52 5.46
CA PHE A 141 -5.06 -7.52 5.67
C PHE A 141 -4.42 -8.72 4.96
N ARG A 142 -3.20 -8.53 4.45
CA ARG A 142 -2.39 -9.57 3.80
C ARG A 142 -1.25 -9.96 4.71
N LEU A 143 -1.00 -11.24 4.83
CA LEU A 143 0.14 -11.78 5.58
C LEU A 143 1.09 -12.45 4.62
N ASP A 144 2.39 -12.17 4.77
CA ASP A 144 3.41 -12.98 4.11
C ASP A 144 3.29 -14.44 4.59
N THR A 145 3.53 -15.38 3.70
CA THR A 145 3.46 -16.81 4.03
C THR A 145 4.83 -17.38 4.41
N PRO A 146 4.88 -18.48 5.19
CA PRO A 146 6.14 -19.15 5.52
C PRO A 146 6.95 -19.53 4.29
N LEU A 147 8.28 -19.42 4.41
CA LEU A 147 9.21 -19.99 3.42
C LEU A 147 9.34 -21.52 3.55
N ALA A 148 9.10 -22.06 4.76
CA ALA A 148 9.09 -23.49 5.04
C ALA A 148 8.10 -23.79 6.19
N PRO A 149 7.18 -24.77 6.04
CA PRO A 149 6.84 -25.42 4.78
C PRO A 149 6.23 -24.43 3.78
N THR A 150 6.59 -24.57 2.50
CA THR A 150 6.12 -23.68 1.44
C THR A 150 4.63 -23.85 1.22
N LEU A 151 3.89 -22.74 1.26
CA LEU A 151 2.49 -22.72 0.87
C LEU A 151 2.38 -22.73 -0.66
N THR A 152 1.56 -23.61 -1.23
CA THR A 152 1.41 -23.76 -2.68
C THR A 152 -0.04 -23.68 -3.14
N CYS A 153 -0.19 -23.23 -4.38
CA CYS A 153 -1.44 -23.22 -5.12
C CYS A 153 -1.23 -24.00 -6.42
N ARG A 154 -1.99 -25.07 -6.61
CA ARG A 154 -2.10 -25.75 -7.90
C ARG A 154 -3.14 -25.05 -8.74
N LEU A 155 -2.82 -24.67 -9.98
CA LEU A 155 -3.75 -24.07 -10.93
C LEU A 155 -3.60 -24.67 -12.33
N GLU A 156 -4.69 -24.62 -13.09
CA GLU A 156 -4.72 -24.96 -14.50
C GLU A 156 -4.63 -23.67 -15.33
N LEU A 157 -3.57 -23.54 -16.11
CA LEU A 157 -3.35 -22.42 -17.00
C LEU A 157 -4.07 -22.66 -18.33
N PRO A 158 -4.91 -21.72 -18.78
CA PRO A 158 -5.55 -21.82 -20.08
C PRO A 158 -4.49 -21.71 -21.18
N ARG A 159 -4.49 -22.66 -22.11
CA ARG A 159 -3.68 -22.59 -23.34
C ARG A 159 -4.61 -22.71 -24.55
N PRO A 160 -4.59 -21.74 -25.47
CA PRO A 160 -5.30 -21.88 -26.74
C PRO A 160 -4.80 -23.13 -27.46
N GLU A 161 -5.72 -23.95 -27.98
CA GLU A 161 -5.43 -25.08 -28.90
C GLU A 161 -4.64 -26.26 -28.31
N VAL A 162 -4.32 -26.24 -27.01
CA VAL A 162 -3.57 -27.31 -26.32
C VAL A 162 -4.23 -27.63 -24.98
N ALA A 163 -4.00 -28.84 -24.46
CA ALA A 163 -4.42 -29.21 -23.11
C ALA A 163 -3.93 -28.18 -22.06
N PRO A 164 -4.76 -27.85 -21.04
CA PRO A 164 -4.36 -26.94 -19.96
C PRO A 164 -3.04 -27.38 -19.31
N LEU A 165 -2.17 -26.41 -19.01
CA LEU A 165 -0.93 -26.67 -18.29
C LEU A 165 -1.21 -26.61 -16.79
N THR A 166 -0.92 -27.68 -16.05
CA THR A 166 -1.01 -27.61 -14.59
C THR A 166 0.29 -27.14 -13.98
N GLU A 167 0.23 -26.06 -13.20
CA GLU A 167 1.36 -25.54 -12.44
C GLU A 167 1.08 -25.58 -10.93
N VAL A 168 2.15 -25.75 -10.15
CA VAL A 168 2.12 -25.63 -8.69
C VAL A 168 2.99 -24.45 -8.30
N LEU A 169 2.36 -23.34 -7.95
CA LEU A 169 3.04 -22.09 -7.65
C LEU A 169 3.10 -21.85 -6.16
N ARG A 170 4.21 -21.25 -5.71
CA ARG A 170 4.35 -20.79 -4.33
C ARG A 170 3.41 -19.60 -4.09
N ILE A 171 2.72 -19.61 -2.95
CA ILE A 171 2.01 -18.45 -2.42
C ILE A 171 3.03 -17.56 -1.69
N LEU A 172 2.99 -16.26 -1.98
CA LEU A 172 3.86 -15.21 -1.43
C LEU A 172 3.20 -14.49 -0.26
N ASP A 173 1.91 -14.17 -0.43
CA ASP A 173 1.06 -13.58 0.60
C ASP A 173 -0.39 -14.06 0.42
N ILE A 174 -1.16 -14.05 1.51
CA ILE A 174 -2.57 -14.45 1.53
C ILE A 174 -3.39 -13.49 2.40
N SER A 175 -4.67 -13.33 2.05
CA SER A 175 -5.69 -12.59 2.79
C SER A 175 -7.03 -13.31 2.73
N GLY A 176 -8.06 -12.79 3.41
CA GLY A 176 -9.42 -13.32 3.30
C GLY A 176 -10.01 -13.26 1.89
N GLY A 177 -9.56 -12.31 1.05
CA GLY A 177 -10.11 -12.07 -0.30
C GLY A 177 -9.25 -12.59 -1.46
N GLY A 178 -8.02 -13.05 -1.21
CA GLY A 178 -7.14 -13.50 -2.30
C GLY A 178 -5.73 -13.86 -1.86
N ALA A 179 -4.90 -14.22 -2.82
CA ALA A 179 -3.50 -14.62 -2.62
C ALA A 179 -2.60 -14.08 -3.74
N CYS A 180 -1.31 -13.92 -3.44
CA CYS A 180 -0.28 -13.59 -4.42
C CYS A 180 0.55 -14.84 -4.72
N LEU A 181 0.70 -15.21 -6.00
CA LEU A 181 1.49 -16.35 -6.44
C LEU A 181 2.83 -15.90 -7.05
N ALA A 182 3.85 -16.73 -6.92
CA ALA A 182 5.14 -16.56 -7.60
C ALA A 182 5.08 -17.25 -8.97
N LEU A 183 4.82 -16.47 -10.02
CA LEU A 183 4.67 -16.96 -11.39
C LEU A 183 6.01 -16.84 -12.15
N PRO A 184 6.48 -17.89 -12.83
CA PRO A 184 7.58 -17.77 -13.79
C PRO A 184 7.28 -16.72 -14.86
N GLU A 185 8.25 -15.88 -15.20
CA GLU A 185 8.07 -14.77 -16.14
C GLU A 185 7.57 -15.24 -17.52
N SER A 186 8.04 -16.41 -17.97
CA SER A 186 7.61 -17.05 -19.23
C SER A 186 6.12 -17.38 -19.29
N LEU A 187 5.44 -17.50 -18.14
CA LEU A 187 4.01 -17.84 -18.06
C LEU A 187 3.12 -16.60 -17.90
N ALA A 188 3.69 -15.42 -17.63
CA ALA A 188 2.93 -14.18 -17.45
C ALA A 188 2.01 -13.82 -18.64
N PRO A 189 2.41 -14.02 -19.91
CA PRO A 189 1.53 -13.73 -21.06
C PRO A 189 0.25 -14.57 -21.10
N LEU A 190 0.20 -15.72 -20.42
CA LEU A 190 -0.98 -16.60 -20.38
C LEU A 190 -2.04 -16.12 -19.37
N LEU A 191 -1.69 -15.16 -18.52
CA LEU A 191 -2.51 -14.74 -17.39
C LEU A 191 -2.67 -13.21 -17.32
N PRO A 192 -3.18 -12.55 -18.38
CA PRO A 192 -3.48 -11.12 -18.30
C PRO A 192 -4.53 -10.83 -17.19
N PRO A 193 -4.56 -9.60 -16.64
CA PRO A 193 -5.60 -9.20 -15.70
C PRO A 193 -7.01 -9.48 -16.23
N GLY A 194 -7.88 -10.01 -15.36
CA GLY A 194 -9.22 -10.48 -15.72
C GLY A 194 -9.30 -11.97 -16.06
N THR A 195 -8.16 -12.66 -16.24
CA THR A 195 -8.16 -14.10 -16.53
C THR A 195 -8.69 -14.89 -15.33
N HIS A 196 -9.64 -15.79 -15.58
CA HIS A 196 -10.13 -16.75 -14.59
C HIS A 196 -9.30 -18.03 -14.65
N THR A 197 -8.67 -18.40 -13.54
CA THR A 197 -8.04 -19.71 -13.37
C THR A 197 -8.98 -20.59 -12.59
N GLY A 198 -9.55 -21.60 -13.25
CA GLY A 198 -10.49 -22.52 -12.64
C GLY A 198 -9.80 -23.57 -11.77
N ARG A 199 -10.58 -24.15 -10.84
CA ARG A 199 -10.21 -25.38 -10.08
C ARG A 199 -8.88 -25.29 -9.33
N CYS A 200 -8.53 -24.10 -8.84
CA CYS A 200 -7.29 -23.96 -8.08
C CYS A 200 -7.41 -24.71 -6.75
N ARG A 201 -6.34 -25.37 -6.34
CA ARG A 201 -6.25 -26.06 -5.05
C ARG A 201 -5.14 -25.44 -4.22
N ILE A 202 -5.53 -24.88 -3.09
CA ILE A 202 -4.61 -24.28 -2.11
C ILE A 202 -4.56 -25.21 -0.91
N GLU A 203 -3.37 -25.72 -0.64
CA GLU A 203 -3.12 -26.54 0.54
C GLU A 203 -2.79 -25.61 1.71
N LEU A 204 -3.68 -25.53 2.69
CA LEU A 204 -3.47 -24.75 3.91
C LEU A 204 -3.05 -25.71 5.03
N PRO A 205 -1.76 -25.72 5.44
CA PRO A 205 -1.27 -26.57 6.52
C PRO A 205 -2.19 -26.53 7.73
N GLU A 206 -2.53 -27.71 8.28
CA GLU A 206 -3.38 -27.87 9.47
C GLU A 206 -4.82 -27.32 9.37
N ALA A 207 -5.17 -26.61 8.30
CA ALA A 207 -6.51 -26.08 8.07
C ALA A 207 -7.29 -26.95 7.07
N GLY A 208 -6.65 -27.39 5.99
CA GLY A 208 -7.24 -28.25 4.96
C GLY A 208 -6.96 -27.74 3.54
N VAL A 209 -7.75 -28.20 2.58
CA VAL A 209 -7.61 -27.79 1.17
C VAL A 209 -8.73 -26.84 0.79
N VAL A 210 -8.38 -25.71 0.19
CA VAL A 210 -9.33 -24.77 -0.40
C VAL A 210 -9.33 -24.96 -1.91
N ALA A 211 -10.44 -25.46 -2.44
CA ALA A 211 -10.70 -25.51 -3.88
C ALA A 211 -11.43 -24.22 -4.30
N ALA A 212 -10.78 -23.33 -5.04
CA ALA A 212 -11.35 -22.04 -5.39
C ALA A 212 -11.05 -21.71 -6.85
N ASP A 213 -11.94 -20.96 -7.48
CA ASP A 213 -11.60 -20.26 -8.71
C ASP A 213 -10.92 -18.95 -8.34
N LEU A 214 -9.94 -18.55 -9.13
CA LEU A 214 -9.23 -17.28 -8.94
C LEU A 214 -9.42 -16.40 -10.17
N VAL A 215 -9.44 -15.09 -9.96
CA VAL A 215 -9.33 -14.10 -11.04
C VAL A 215 -8.05 -13.30 -10.88
N VAL A 216 -7.29 -13.18 -11.97
CA VAL A 216 -6.06 -12.39 -11.99
C VAL A 216 -6.41 -10.91 -11.89
N ARG A 217 -5.81 -10.21 -10.92
CA ARG A 217 -6.01 -8.77 -10.69
C ARG A 217 -4.78 -7.93 -11.02
N SER A 218 -3.58 -8.48 -10.89
CA SER A 218 -2.34 -7.74 -11.15
C SER A 218 -1.16 -8.65 -11.47
N LEU A 219 -0.26 -8.17 -12.30
CA LEU A 219 1.07 -8.74 -12.55
C LEU A 219 2.10 -7.67 -12.16
N ALA A 220 3.10 -8.03 -11.35
CA ALA A 220 4.21 -7.13 -11.02
C ALA A 220 5.55 -7.88 -11.06
N PRO A 221 6.54 -7.44 -11.85
CA PRO A 221 7.87 -8.02 -11.84
C PRO A 221 8.48 -7.96 -10.43
N HIS A 222 9.21 -9.00 -10.05
CA HIS A 222 9.87 -9.06 -8.75
C HIS A 222 11.14 -9.92 -8.81
N THR A 223 12.26 -9.32 -8.46
CA THR A 223 13.51 -10.03 -8.25
C THR A 223 13.62 -10.42 -6.79
N ALA A 224 13.66 -11.72 -6.50
CA ALA A 224 13.90 -12.20 -5.13
C ALA A 224 15.32 -11.83 -4.66
N GLU A 225 15.56 -11.85 -3.35
CA GLU A 225 16.89 -11.61 -2.77
C GLU A 225 17.95 -12.59 -3.30
N SER A 226 17.53 -13.80 -3.71
CA SER A 226 18.39 -14.79 -4.35
C SER A 226 18.79 -14.44 -5.80
N GLY A 227 18.29 -13.33 -6.36
CA GLY A 227 18.47 -12.94 -7.75
C GLY A 227 17.48 -13.61 -8.73
N LEU A 228 16.65 -14.54 -8.26
CA LEU A 228 15.66 -15.22 -9.10
C LEU A 228 14.50 -14.26 -9.42
N ALA A 229 14.35 -13.91 -10.71
CA ALA A 229 13.23 -13.14 -11.21
C ALA A 229 11.96 -13.99 -11.28
N HIS A 230 10.85 -13.42 -10.82
CA HIS A 230 9.51 -13.96 -11.02
C HIS A 230 8.51 -12.82 -11.11
N VAL A 231 7.28 -13.14 -11.53
CA VAL A 231 6.16 -12.20 -11.53
C VAL A 231 5.29 -12.49 -10.33
N ARG A 232 4.95 -11.44 -9.58
CA ARG A 232 3.93 -11.47 -8.53
C ARG A 232 2.57 -11.44 -9.20
N LEU A 233 1.92 -12.60 -9.23
CA LEU A 233 0.57 -12.76 -9.74
C LEU A 233 -0.44 -12.54 -8.60
N GLY A 234 -1.06 -11.38 -8.55
CA GLY A 234 -2.09 -11.06 -7.57
C GLY A 234 -3.44 -11.60 -8.02
N CYS A 235 -4.03 -12.49 -7.23
CA CYS A 235 -5.30 -13.14 -7.51
C CYS A 235 -6.34 -12.83 -6.44
N GLU A 236 -7.61 -12.76 -6.85
CA GLU A 236 -8.78 -12.67 -5.98
C GLU A 236 -9.53 -14.00 -5.99
N PHE A 237 -10.06 -14.41 -4.83
CA PHE A 237 -10.94 -15.58 -4.74
C PHE A 237 -12.31 -15.29 -5.33
N VAL A 238 -12.77 -16.14 -6.24
CA VAL A 238 -14.12 -16.08 -6.80
C VAL A 238 -15.05 -16.93 -5.93
N GLU A 239 -16.08 -16.29 -5.37
CA GLU A 239 -17.22 -16.94 -4.69
C GLU A 239 -16.87 -18.11 -3.74
N LEU A 240 -15.97 -17.89 -2.78
CA LEU A 240 -15.71 -18.91 -1.76
C LEU A 240 -17.01 -19.31 -1.03
N SER A 241 -17.26 -20.61 -0.92
CA SER A 241 -18.30 -21.11 -0.01
C SER A 241 -17.99 -20.70 1.43
N ARG A 242 -19.02 -20.66 2.29
CA ARG A 242 -18.86 -20.30 3.71
C ARG A 242 -17.82 -21.18 4.43
N ALA A 243 -17.76 -22.47 4.09
CA ALA A 243 -16.79 -23.40 4.67
C ALA A 243 -15.35 -23.09 4.22
N GLN A 244 -15.15 -22.79 2.93
CA GLN A 244 -13.83 -22.41 2.39
C GLN A 244 -13.37 -21.06 2.91
N ARG A 245 -14.27 -20.07 3.00
CA ARG A 245 -13.96 -18.78 3.60
C ARG A 245 -13.50 -18.94 5.06
N ALA A 246 -14.22 -19.75 5.84
CA ALA A 246 -13.82 -20.04 7.22
C ALA A 246 -12.46 -20.76 7.32
N LEU A 247 -12.09 -21.60 6.33
CA LEU A 247 -10.76 -22.23 6.27
C LEU A 247 -9.65 -21.18 6.05
N VAL A 248 -9.85 -20.29 5.08
CA VAL A 248 -8.91 -19.20 4.77
C VAL A 248 -8.78 -18.26 5.97
N GLU A 249 -9.89 -17.83 6.57
CA GLU A 249 -9.89 -16.92 7.73
C GLU A 249 -9.15 -17.54 8.91
N ARG A 250 -9.43 -18.80 9.27
CA ARG A 250 -8.71 -19.50 10.33
C ARG A 250 -7.20 -19.57 10.07
N PHE A 251 -6.82 -19.81 8.81
CA PHE A 251 -5.42 -19.85 8.42
C PHE A 251 -4.75 -18.48 8.55
N VAL A 252 -5.38 -17.42 8.04
CA VAL A 252 -4.88 -16.04 8.14
C VAL A 252 -4.73 -15.62 9.60
N THR A 253 -5.75 -15.84 10.44
CA THR A 253 -5.67 -15.55 11.88
C THR A 253 -4.55 -16.33 12.57
N ARG A 254 -4.28 -17.57 12.15
CA ARG A 254 -3.16 -18.35 12.70
C ARG A 254 -1.80 -17.77 12.30
N LEU A 255 -1.63 -17.37 11.04
CA LEU A 255 -0.40 -16.70 10.59
C LEU A 255 -0.18 -15.39 11.35
N GLU A 256 -1.24 -14.63 11.60
CA GLU A 256 -1.17 -13.39 12.39
C GLU A 256 -0.67 -13.67 13.81
N ARG A 257 -1.22 -14.69 14.48
CA ARG A 257 -0.79 -15.12 15.83
C ARG A 257 0.65 -15.63 15.86
N GLN A 258 1.14 -16.19 14.75
CA GLN A 258 2.53 -16.63 14.60
C GLN A 258 3.49 -15.48 14.28
N GLY A 259 2.99 -14.24 14.18
CA GLY A 259 3.81 -13.05 13.96
C GLY A 259 4.26 -12.86 12.51
N PHE A 260 3.61 -13.52 11.54
CA PHE A 260 3.91 -13.28 10.14
C PHE A 260 3.64 -11.82 9.77
N ARG A 261 4.57 -11.23 9.01
CA ARG A 261 4.54 -9.81 8.69
C ARG A 261 3.28 -9.48 7.91
N THR A 262 2.54 -8.48 8.38
CA THR A 262 1.49 -7.87 7.57
C THR A 262 2.15 -7.16 6.39
N ARG A 263 1.80 -7.56 5.18
CA ARG A 263 2.38 -6.96 3.98
C ARG A 263 1.78 -5.58 3.77
N GLU A 264 2.65 -4.58 3.70
CA GLU A 264 2.23 -3.22 3.40
C GLU A 264 1.73 -3.11 1.94
N PRO A 265 0.86 -2.13 1.64
CA PRO A 265 0.58 -1.74 0.27
C PRO A 265 1.90 -1.44 -0.46
N GLY A 266 2.32 -2.34 -1.36
CA GLY A 266 3.36 -2.02 -2.34
C GLY A 266 2.87 -0.97 -3.34
N PRO A 267 3.77 -0.20 -3.96
CA PRO A 267 3.44 0.62 -5.11
C PRO A 267 2.85 -0.30 -6.20
N GLN A 268 1.76 0.14 -6.81
CA GLN A 268 1.16 -0.55 -7.95
C GLN A 268 1.52 0.17 -9.24
N PRO A 269 1.66 -0.54 -10.37
CA PRO A 269 1.73 0.08 -11.68
C PRO A 269 0.42 0.80 -12.06
#